data_AF-A0A1B7MDC2-F1
#
_entry.id   AF-A0A1B7MDC2-F1
#
_cell.length_a   1.000
_cell.length_b   1.000
_cell.length_c   1.000
_cell.angle_alpha   90.00
_cell.angle_beta   90.00
_cell.angle_gamma   90.00
#
_symmetry.space_group_name_H-M   'P 1'
#
loop_
_entity.id
_entity.type
_entity.pdbx_description
1 polymer ?
#
loop_
_entity_poly.entity_id
_entity_poly.type
_entity_poly.pdbx_seq_one_letter_code
_entity_poly.pdbx_strand_id
1 'polypeptide(L)'
;DLRHTSDITRQWRELLVGPIRVASTAVDAPVLIVIDALDESGGRKSREQILRLLASRLNDLPTNFHVIVTSRPLEDIQKYLKTAPRIRHLSVDDISPQSTSSDVQRYVCDRLATLGDVFKDTHFLVLAQKSDGLFEWARLACEYIDGTNMIGWGPMRRLDVVIGKAAVE
;
A
#
# COMPACT_ATOMS: atom_id res chain seq x y z
N ASP A 1 -15.90 29.79 -7.05
CA ASP A 1 -14.59 29.26 -6.65
C ASP A 1 -14.60 27.74 -6.79
N LEU A 2 -13.61 27.15 -7.48
CA LEU A 2 -13.46 25.70 -7.68
C LEU A 2 -13.03 24.96 -6.41
N ARG A 3 -12.35 25.64 -5.49
CA ARG A 3 -11.84 25.04 -4.24
C ARG A 3 -12.96 24.70 -3.26
N HIS A 4 -14.08 25.43 -3.33
CA HIS A 4 -15.20 25.31 -2.39
C HIS A 4 -16.45 24.70 -3.01
N THR A 5 -16.39 24.26 -4.28
CA THR A 5 -17.54 23.62 -4.92
C THR A 5 -17.68 22.16 -4.48
N SER A 6 -18.90 21.70 -4.26
CA SER A 6 -19.23 20.29 -4.08
C SER A 6 -19.56 19.58 -5.40
N ASP A 7 -19.53 20.31 -6.54
CA ASP A 7 -19.71 19.73 -7.86
C ASP A 7 -18.41 19.03 -8.30
N ILE A 8 -18.35 17.75 -7.98
CA ILE A 8 -17.22 16.89 -8.32
C ILE A 8 -17.02 16.72 -9.83
N THR A 9 -18.09 16.85 -10.63
CA THR A 9 -17.98 16.76 -12.10
C THR A 9 -17.28 18.00 -12.65
N ARG A 10 -17.61 19.17 -12.08
CA ARG A 10 -16.89 20.41 -12.36
C ARG A 10 -15.43 20.33 -11.93
N GLN A 11 -15.15 19.81 -10.73
CA GLN A 11 -13.77 19.61 -10.26
C GLN A 11 -12.99 18.68 -11.18
N TRP A 12 -13.56 17.53 -11.58
CA TRP A 12 -12.93 16.62 -12.54
C TRP A 12 -12.51 17.32 -13.82
N ARG A 13 -13.43 18.10 -14.41
CA ARG A 13 -13.17 18.79 -15.68
C ARG A 13 -12.17 19.93 -15.55
N GLU A 14 -12.36 20.82 -14.57
CA GLU A 14 -11.61 22.08 -14.48
C GLU A 14 -10.31 21.94 -13.68
N LEU A 15 -10.21 20.99 -12.75
CA LEU A 15 -9.02 20.76 -11.91
C LEU A 15 -8.09 19.68 -12.49
N LEU A 16 -8.65 18.63 -13.12
CA LEU A 16 -7.85 17.51 -13.62
C LEU A 16 -7.75 17.54 -15.14
N VAL A 17 -8.86 17.31 -15.85
CA VAL A 17 -8.85 17.10 -17.31
C VAL A 17 -8.32 18.32 -18.06
N GLY A 18 -8.81 19.52 -17.74
CA GLY A 18 -8.40 20.76 -18.40
C GLY A 18 -6.88 20.99 -18.31
N PRO A 19 -6.31 21.09 -17.09
CA PRO A 19 -4.86 21.23 -16.90
C PRO A 19 -4.04 20.10 -17.54
N ILE A 20 -4.49 18.85 -17.41
CA ILE A 20 -3.82 17.68 -17.99
C ILE A 20 -3.75 17.77 -19.52
N ARG A 21 -4.83 18.18 -20.19
CA ARG A 21 -4.85 18.33 -21.65
C ARG A 21 -3.89 19.43 -22.11
N VAL A 22 -3.78 20.53 -21.36
CA VAL A 22 -2.79 21.58 -21.66
C VAL A 22 -1.38 21.02 -21.49
N ALA A 23 -1.10 20.36 -20.36
CA ALA A 23 0.21 19.76 -20.07
C ALA A 23 0.62 18.70 -21.10
N SER A 24 -0.32 17.91 -21.62
CA SER A 24 -0.05 16.89 -22.63
C SER A 24 0.45 17.43 -23.97
N THR A 25 0.30 18.73 -24.24
CA THR A 25 0.87 19.36 -25.44
C THR A 25 2.35 19.67 -25.29
N ALA A 26 2.86 19.75 -24.06
CA ALA A 26 4.24 20.06 -23.73
C ALA A 26 5.04 18.84 -23.25
N VAL A 27 4.36 17.79 -22.77
CA VAL A 27 4.98 16.58 -22.23
C VAL A 27 4.54 15.36 -23.03
N ASP A 28 5.46 14.81 -23.82
CA ASP A 28 5.26 13.60 -24.63
C ASP A 28 5.73 12.31 -23.93
N ALA A 29 6.01 12.39 -22.63
CA ALA A 29 6.38 11.25 -21.81
C ALA A 29 5.14 10.64 -21.11
N PRO A 30 5.17 9.35 -20.75
CA PRO A 30 4.17 8.76 -19.88
C PRO A 30 4.09 9.46 -18.52
N VAL A 31 2.89 9.78 -18.06
CA VAL A 31 2.60 10.38 -16.76
C VAL A 31 1.77 9.41 -15.94
N LEU A 32 2.19 9.15 -14.70
CA LEU A 32 1.46 8.31 -13.75
C LEU A 32 0.83 9.16 -12.66
N ILE A 33 -0.49 9.02 -12.49
CA ILE A 33 -1.24 9.58 -11.37
C ILE A 33 -1.46 8.46 -10.36
N VAL A 34 -0.99 8.66 -9.12
CA VAL A 34 -1.23 7.74 -8.01
C VAL A 34 -2.26 8.35 -7.08
N ILE A 35 -3.38 7.66 -6.89
CA ILE A 35 -4.39 7.98 -5.88
C ILE A 35 -4.21 6.99 -4.75
N ASP A 36 -3.61 7.46 -3.66
CA ASP A 36 -3.36 6.62 -2.50
C ASP A 36 -4.57 6.60 -1.55
N ALA A 37 -4.79 5.46 -0.90
CA ALA A 37 -5.79 5.25 0.15
C ALA A 37 -7.20 5.76 -0.22
N LEU A 38 -7.74 5.35 -1.39
CA LEU A 38 -9.07 5.80 -1.85
C LEU A 38 -10.19 5.48 -0.84
N ASP A 39 -10.03 4.47 0.00
CA ASP A 39 -10.98 4.17 1.07
C ASP A 39 -11.07 5.24 2.17
N GLU A 40 -10.10 6.16 2.24
CA GLU A 40 -10.09 7.31 3.15
C GLU A 40 -10.69 8.59 2.53
N SER A 41 -11.25 8.52 1.31
CA SER A 41 -11.80 9.67 0.58
C SER A 41 -13.17 10.16 1.08
N GLY A 42 -13.40 10.12 2.38
CA GLY A 42 -14.67 10.45 3.04
C GLY A 42 -15.63 9.27 3.18
N GLY A 43 -16.86 9.56 3.60
CA GLY A 43 -17.88 8.52 3.83
C GLY A 43 -18.38 7.86 2.55
N ARG A 44 -19.05 6.71 2.68
CA ARG A 44 -19.57 5.91 1.55
C ARG A 44 -20.32 6.75 0.50
N LYS A 45 -21.20 7.66 0.93
CA LYS A 45 -22.01 8.50 0.01
C LYS A 45 -21.19 9.54 -0.77
N SER A 46 -20.19 10.18 -0.13
CA SER A 46 -19.33 11.14 -0.83
C SER A 46 -18.33 10.43 -1.74
N ARG A 47 -17.75 9.33 -1.27
CA ARG A 47 -16.84 8.49 -2.05
C ARG A 47 -17.50 7.89 -3.29
N GLU A 48 -18.78 7.54 -3.21
CA GLU A 48 -19.53 7.02 -4.35
C GLU A 48 -19.45 7.93 -5.59
N GLN A 49 -19.41 9.25 -5.40
CA GLN A 49 -19.28 10.18 -6.53
C GLN A 49 -17.89 10.12 -7.18
N ILE A 50 -16.83 9.97 -6.38
CA ILE A 50 -15.45 9.75 -6.85
C ILE A 50 -15.37 8.44 -7.63
N LEU A 51 -15.93 7.36 -7.06
CA LEU A 51 -15.93 6.04 -7.68
C LEU A 51 -16.62 6.02 -9.03
N ARG A 52 -17.77 6.72 -9.17
CA ARG A 52 -18.46 6.87 -10.46
C ARG A 52 -17.60 7.58 -11.50
N LEU A 53 -16.88 8.63 -11.12
CA LEU A 53 -15.97 9.33 -12.03
C LEU A 53 -14.81 8.40 -12.45
N LEU A 54 -14.14 7.75 -11.51
CA LEU A 54 -13.04 6.83 -11.82
C LEU A 54 -13.50 5.67 -12.72
N ALA A 55 -14.69 5.11 -12.48
CA ALA A 55 -15.22 4.00 -13.28
C ALA A 55 -15.60 4.41 -14.72
N SER A 56 -15.95 5.68 -14.97
CA SER A 56 -16.57 6.10 -16.24
C SER A 56 -15.83 7.19 -17.02
N ARG A 57 -14.94 7.96 -16.39
CA ARG A 57 -14.36 9.19 -16.95
C ARG A 57 -12.83 9.16 -17.12
N LEU A 58 -12.16 8.06 -16.78
CA LEU A 58 -10.71 7.95 -17.01
C LEU A 58 -10.31 8.11 -18.50
N ASN A 59 -11.24 7.89 -19.41
CA ASN A 59 -11.04 8.10 -20.85
C ASN A 59 -10.98 9.57 -21.27
N ASP A 60 -11.33 10.49 -20.37
CA ASP A 60 -11.17 11.93 -20.62
C ASP A 60 -9.69 12.35 -20.55
N LEU A 61 -8.83 11.48 -19.99
CA LEU A 61 -7.38 11.71 -19.90
C LEU A 61 -6.69 11.37 -21.23
N PRO A 62 -5.60 12.09 -21.59
CA PRO A 62 -4.76 11.75 -22.74
C PRO A 62 -4.12 10.36 -22.60
N THR A 63 -3.77 9.73 -23.72
CA THR A 63 -3.28 8.34 -23.75
C THR A 63 -1.93 8.13 -23.07
N ASN A 64 -1.13 9.18 -22.87
CA ASN A 64 0.11 9.11 -22.11
C ASN A 64 -0.11 9.18 -20.58
N PHE A 65 -1.35 9.32 -20.11
CA PHE A 65 -1.67 9.36 -18.68
C PHE A 65 -2.22 8.02 -18.20
N HIS A 66 -1.58 7.47 -17.17
CA HIS A 66 -2.03 6.26 -16.48
C HIS A 66 -2.42 6.59 -15.05
N VAL A 67 -3.37 5.83 -14.50
CA VAL A 67 -3.84 6.01 -13.11
C VAL A 67 -3.68 4.71 -12.36
N ILE A 68 -3.00 4.78 -11.21
CA ILE A 68 -2.97 3.70 -10.22
C ILE A 68 -3.74 4.20 -9.00
N VAL A 69 -4.61 3.33 -8.48
CA VAL A 69 -5.39 3.58 -7.29
C VAL A 69 -5.09 2.49 -6.28
N THR A 70 -4.76 2.86 -5.05
CA THR A 70 -4.65 1.93 -3.92
C THR A 70 -5.86 2.12 -3.00
N SER A 71 -6.36 1.03 -2.43
CA SER A 71 -7.41 1.08 -1.42
C SER A 71 -7.52 -0.24 -0.66
N ARG A 72 -8.13 -0.20 0.52
CA ARG A 72 -8.73 -1.40 1.11
C ARG A 72 -9.85 -1.95 0.21
N PRO A 73 -10.12 -3.26 0.25
CA PRO A 73 -11.14 -3.91 -0.57
C PRO A 73 -12.57 -3.68 -0.01
N LEU A 74 -12.97 -2.42 0.17
CA LEU A 74 -14.32 -2.10 0.65
C LEU A 74 -15.39 -2.46 -0.39
N GLU A 75 -16.56 -2.89 0.07
CA GLU A 75 -17.66 -3.37 -0.78
C GLU A 75 -18.07 -2.34 -1.85
N ASP A 76 -18.17 -1.06 -1.48
CA ASP A 76 -18.54 0.00 -2.41
C ASP A 76 -17.46 0.22 -3.48
N ILE A 77 -16.18 0.17 -3.11
CA ILE A 77 -15.07 0.31 -4.05
C ILE A 77 -15.07 -0.86 -5.04
N GLN A 78 -15.17 -2.10 -4.53
CA GLN A 78 -15.21 -3.30 -5.36
C GLN A 78 -16.40 -3.28 -6.33
N LYS A 79 -17.58 -2.87 -5.86
CA LYS A 79 -18.80 -2.77 -6.68
C LYS A 79 -18.59 -1.87 -7.90
N TYR A 80 -17.95 -0.73 -7.72
CA TYR A 80 -17.76 0.26 -8.79
C TYR A 80 -16.57 -0.04 -9.70
N LEU A 81 -15.44 -0.47 -9.15
CA LEU A 81 -14.19 -0.56 -9.93
C LEU A 81 -13.94 -1.96 -10.52
N LYS A 82 -14.40 -3.04 -9.87
CA LYS A 82 -14.12 -4.42 -10.33
C LYS A 82 -14.82 -4.76 -11.65
N THR A 83 -15.95 -4.13 -11.94
CA THR A 83 -16.74 -4.35 -13.16
C THR A 83 -16.45 -3.32 -14.26
N ALA A 84 -15.60 -2.33 -13.98
CA ALA A 84 -15.31 -1.27 -14.93
C ALA A 84 -14.41 -1.81 -16.08
N PRO A 85 -14.80 -1.65 -17.35
CA PRO A 85 -14.18 -2.37 -18.48
C PRO A 85 -12.73 -1.98 -18.77
N ARG A 86 -12.24 -0.85 -18.23
CA ARG A 86 -10.88 -0.33 -18.46
C ARG A 86 -10.03 -0.29 -17.19
N ILE A 87 -10.50 -0.91 -16.11
CA ILE A 87 -9.78 -0.99 -14.86
C ILE A 87 -9.26 -2.42 -14.70
N ARG A 88 -7.95 -2.55 -14.55
CA ARG A 88 -7.33 -3.81 -14.13
C ARG A 88 -7.31 -3.83 -12.61
N HIS A 89 -7.98 -4.80 -12.02
CA HIS A 89 -7.94 -5.03 -10.58
C HIS A 89 -6.80 -5.99 -10.25
N LEU A 90 -6.00 -5.64 -9.25
CA LEU A 90 -4.97 -6.51 -8.67
C LEU A 90 -5.23 -6.55 -7.16
N SER A 91 -5.52 -7.74 -6.62
CA SER A 91 -5.63 -7.91 -5.18
C SER A 91 -4.30 -8.37 -4.62
N VAL A 92 -3.85 -7.77 -3.51
CA VAL A 92 -2.73 -8.30 -2.74
C VAL A 92 -3.11 -9.65 -2.12
N ASP A 93 -4.39 -9.86 -1.84
CA ASP A 93 -4.92 -11.14 -1.31
C ASP A 93 -4.85 -12.29 -2.34
N ASP A 94 -4.64 -11.99 -3.63
CA ASP A 94 -4.44 -13.03 -4.66
C ASP A 94 -3.02 -13.62 -4.61
N ILE A 95 -2.09 -13.00 -3.86
CA ILE A 95 -0.73 -13.50 -3.62
C ILE A 95 -0.80 -14.62 -2.59
N SER A 96 -0.13 -15.75 -2.86
CA SER A 96 -0.17 -16.89 -1.93
C SER A 96 0.48 -16.53 -0.58
N PRO A 97 -0.11 -16.93 0.56
CA PRO A 97 0.48 -16.70 1.88
C PRO A 97 1.90 -17.28 2.00
N GLN A 98 2.17 -18.39 1.29
CA GLN A 98 3.49 -19.00 1.26
C GLN A 98 4.52 -18.12 0.54
N SER A 99 4.15 -17.46 -0.57
CA SER A 99 5.02 -16.52 -1.26
C SER A 99 5.34 -15.33 -0.36
N THR A 100 4.31 -14.72 0.23
CA THR A 100 4.48 -13.59 1.16
C THR A 100 5.35 -13.96 2.35
N SER A 101 5.13 -15.14 2.95
CA SER A 101 5.94 -15.62 4.07
C SER A 101 7.41 -15.83 3.67
N SER A 102 7.67 -16.38 2.49
CA SER A 102 9.02 -16.54 1.94
C SER A 102 9.71 -15.19 1.72
N ASP A 103 8.99 -14.20 1.17
CA ASP A 103 9.54 -12.88 0.92
C ASP A 103 9.82 -12.14 2.24
N VAL A 104 8.95 -12.27 3.25
CA VAL A 104 9.22 -11.72 4.59
C VAL A 104 10.41 -12.41 5.24
N GLN A 105 10.53 -13.74 5.16
CA GLN A 105 11.70 -14.45 5.71
C GLN A 105 12.99 -13.96 5.05
N ARG A 106 13.00 -13.79 3.74
CA ARG A 106 14.13 -13.24 3.00
C ARG A 106 14.46 -11.82 3.45
N TYR A 107 13.44 -10.96 3.62
CA TYR A 107 13.60 -9.60 4.13
C TYR A 107 14.22 -9.60 5.54
N VAL A 108 13.71 -10.41 6.46
CA VAL A 108 14.23 -10.51 7.83
C VAL A 108 15.68 -10.99 7.85
N CYS A 109 16.01 -12.00 7.05
CA CYS A 109 17.37 -12.53 6.92
C CYS A 109 18.35 -11.44 6.46
N ASP A 110 17.98 -10.67 5.43
CA ASP A 110 18.79 -9.55 4.92
C ASP A 110 18.96 -8.43 5.96
N ARG A 111 17.87 -8.05 6.63
CA ARG A 111 17.88 -6.98 7.65
C ARG A 111 18.70 -7.32 8.89
N LEU A 112 18.79 -8.59 9.25
CA LEU A 112 19.53 -9.08 10.42
C LEU A 112 20.83 -9.80 10.04
N ALA A 113 21.32 -9.61 8.80
CA ALA A 113 22.49 -10.31 8.29
C ALA A 113 23.77 -10.07 9.13
N THR A 114 23.90 -8.90 9.74
CA THR A 114 24.99 -8.54 10.66
C THR A 114 25.00 -9.36 11.95
N LEU A 115 23.87 -9.99 12.28
CA LEU A 115 23.66 -10.84 13.45
C LEU A 115 23.65 -12.33 13.09
N GLY A 116 24.22 -12.70 11.94
CA GLY A 116 24.26 -14.09 11.45
C GLY A 116 25.09 -15.06 12.30
N ASP A 117 25.93 -14.55 13.21
CA ASP A 117 26.61 -15.32 14.25
C ASP A 117 25.71 -15.64 15.45
N VAL A 118 24.70 -14.80 15.71
CA VAL A 118 23.72 -14.95 16.79
C VAL A 118 22.48 -15.72 16.32
N PHE A 119 22.01 -15.46 15.11
CA PHE A 119 20.76 -16.00 14.58
C PHE A 119 20.97 -17.14 13.58
N LYS A 120 19.93 -17.95 13.42
CA LYS A 120 19.85 -19.11 12.52
C LYS A 120 18.58 -18.96 11.70
N ASP A 121 18.48 -19.70 10.59
CA ASP A 121 17.31 -19.68 9.70
C ASP A 121 15.98 -19.89 10.43
N THR A 122 15.98 -20.68 11.50
CA THR A 122 14.80 -20.90 12.35
C THR A 122 14.29 -19.62 13.01
N HIS A 123 15.16 -18.69 13.40
CA HIS A 123 14.76 -17.40 13.98
C HIS A 123 14.12 -16.49 12.92
N PHE A 124 14.68 -16.47 11.71
CA PHE A 124 14.12 -15.70 10.60
C PHE A 124 12.75 -16.24 10.17
N LEU A 125 12.60 -17.56 10.15
CA LEU A 125 11.32 -18.22 9.88
C LEU A 125 10.26 -17.86 10.93
N VAL A 126 10.61 -17.89 12.23
CA VAL A 126 9.67 -17.51 13.30
C VAL A 126 9.25 -16.04 13.20
N LEU A 127 10.17 -15.14 12.88
CA LEU A 127 9.83 -13.73 12.65
C LEU A 127 8.93 -13.54 11.43
N ALA A 128 9.18 -14.27 10.35
CA ALA A 128 8.31 -14.26 9.17
C ALA A 128 6.91 -14.77 9.49
N GLN A 129 6.79 -15.86 10.26
CA GLN A 129 5.50 -16.37 10.72
C GLN A 129 4.78 -15.39 11.63
N LYS A 130 5.50 -14.75 12.57
CA LYS A 130 4.95 -13.74 13.49
C LYS A 130 4.48 -12.47 12.78
N SER A 131 5.07 -12.14 11.63
CA SER A 131 4.65 -10.98 10.85
C SER A 131 3.26 -11.13 10.24
N ASP A 132 2.75 -12.36 10.09
CA ASP A 132 1.51 -12.66 9.36
C ASP A 132 1.45 -12.00 7.97
N GLY A 133 2.60 -11.96 7.28
CA GLY A 133 2.76 -11.35 5.96
C GLY A 133 2.92 -9.82 5.97
N LEU A 134 2.91 -9.17 7.15
CA LEU A 134 3.06 -7.72 7.28
C LEU A 134 4.54 -7.32 7.29
N PHE A 135 5.02 -6.79 6.17
CA PHE A 135 6.39 -6.26 6.05
C PHE A 135 6.70 -5.14 7.04
N GLU A 136 5.73 -4.28 7.34
CA GLU A 136 5.92 -3.18 8.29
C GLU A 136 6.15 -3.71 9.71
N TRP A 137 5.45 -4.78 10.09
CA TRP A 137 5.70 -5.46 11.36
C TRP A 137 7.12 -6.06 11.36
N ALA A 138 7.50 -6.75 10.28
CA ALA A 138 8.83 -7.35 10.16
C ALA A 138 9.95 -6.29 10.20
N ARG A 139 9.75 -5.13 9.58
CA ARG A 139 10.67 -3.99 9.62
C ARG A 139 10.88 -3.50 11.06
N LEU A 140 9.80 -3.20 11.77
CA LEU A 140 9.85 -2.71 13.15
C LEU A 140 10.46 -3.76 14.09
N ALA A 141 10.13 -5.03 13.91
CA ALA A 141 10.74 -6.13 14.65
C ALA A 141 12.26 -6.20 14.42
N CYS A 142 12.71 -6.14 13.17
CA CYS A 142 14.14 -6.14 12.85
C CYS A 142 14.86 -4.94 13.44
N GLU A 143 14.30 -3.73 13.30
CA GLU A 143 14.88 -2.51 13.88
C GLU A 143 14.99 -2.58 15.40
N TYR A 144 13.99 -3.13 16.09
CA TYR A 144 14.03 -3.35 17.52
C TYR A 144 15.14 -4.35 17.91
N ILE A 145 15.27 -5.44 17.16
CA ILE A 145 16.24 -6.52 17.40
C ILE A 145 17.69 -6.07 17.11
N ASP A 146 17.89 -5.25 16.08
CA ASP A 146 19.21 -4.74 15.70
C ASP A 146 19.63 -3.52 16.55
N GLY A 147 18.66 -2.71 16.99
CA GLY A 147 18.90 -1.41 17.64
C GLY A 147 19.95 -1.40 18.76
N THR A 148 21.12 -0.84 18.51
CA THR A 148 22.27 -0.85 19.44
C THR A 148 22.13 0.13 20.62
N ASN A 149 21.09 0.97 20.61
CA ASN A 149 20.83 2.00 21.62
C ASN A 149 20.18 1.44 22.91
N MET A 150 19.90 0.14 22.99
CA MET A 150 19.36 -0.49 24.20
C MET A 150 20.49 -1.04 25.07
N ILE A 151 20.82 -0.33 26.15
CA ILE A 151 21.86 -0.74 27.09
C ILE A 151 21.40 -1.99 27.85
N GLY A 152 22.18 -3.07 27.75
CA GLY A 152 22.08 -4.25 28.61
C GLY A 152 21.37 -5.47 28.01
N TRP A 153 20.70 -5.37 26.84
CA TRP A 153 19.98 -6.50 26.24
C TRP A 153 20.57 -6.89 24.88
N GLY A 154 21.09 -8.12 24.79
CA GLY A 154 21.57 -8.69 23.52
C GLY A 154 20.43 -8.95 22.52
N PRO A 155 20.74 -9.12 21.22
CA PRO A 155 19.75 -9.34 20.16
C PRO A 155 18.80 -10.52 20.44
N MET A 156 19.30 -11.62 21.02
CA MET A 156 18.49 -12.79 21.35
C MET A 156 17.36 -12.48 22.34
N ARG A 157 17.64 -11.70 23.40
CA ARG A 157 16.58 -11.29 24.34
C ARG A 157 15.53 -10.40 23.69
N ARG A 158 15.94 -9.57 22.73
CA ARG A 158 15.03 -8.69 22.00
C ARG A 158 14.17 -9.50 21.02
N LEU A 159 14.74 -10.52 20.39
CA LEU A 159 13.97 -11.52 19.65
C LEU A 159 12.92 -12.17 20.54
N ASP A 160 13.30 -12.64 21.74
CA ASP A 160 12.38 -13.28 22.70
C ASP A 160 11.19 -12.37 23.06
N VAL A 161 11.40 -11.07 23.17
CA VAL A 161 10.34 -10.08 23.43
C VAL A 161 9.39 -9.96 22.24
N VAL A 162 9.95 -9.88 21.02
CA VAL A 162 9.17 -9.76 19.78
C VAL A 162 8.30 -11.00 19.56
N ILE A 163 8.84 -12.19 19.81
CA ILE A 163 8.10 -13.45 19.62
C ILE A 163 7.19 -13.79 20.80
N GLY A 164 7.56 -13.33 22.01
CA GLY A 164 6.94 -13.64 23.30
C GLY A 164 5.73 -12.79 23.68
N LYS A 165 5.45 -11.68 22.97
CA LYS A 165 4.17 -10.95 23.12
C LYS A 165 3.09 -11.49 22.17
N ALA A 166 2.54 -12.63 22.58
CA ALA A 166 1.15 -13.01 22.33
C ALA A 166 0.49 -13.32 23.69
N ALA A 167 0.54 -12.35 24.60
CA ALA A 167 -0.28 -12.31 25.80
C ALA A 167 -0.64 -10.83 26.00
N VAL A 168 -1.70 -10.42 25.31
CA VAL A 168 -2.51 -9.30 25.74
C VAL A 168 -3.70 -9.96 26.44
N GLU A 169 -3.82 -9.69 27.74
CA GLU A 169 -5.02 -10.00 28.53
C GLU A 169 -6.27 -9.38 27.91
#